data_AF-A0A7Y8H0I8-F1
#
_entry.id   AF-A0A7Y8H0I8-F1
#
_cell.length_a   1.000
_cell.length_b   1.000
_cell.length_c   1.000
_cell.angle_alpha   90.00
_cell.angle_beta   90.00
_cell.angle_gamma   90.00
#
_symmetry.space_group_name_H-M   'P 1'
#
loop_
_entity.id
_entity.type
_entity.pdbx_description
1 polymer ?
#
loop_
_entity_poly.entity_id
_entity_poly.type
_entity_poly.pdbx_seq_one_letter_code
_entity_poly.pdbx_strand_id
1 'polypeptide(L)'
;MNKAFKSGTAVTAVLLALTTLSTPAMARDRSSSFTGPKGQTVTRNVSRSHGDVSSTTTGPNGKSTSRVVDRSPEGTQAVLTGPNGQTIVRQTTRQP
;
A
#
# COMPACT_ATOMS: atom_id res chain seq x y z
N MET A 1 -45.81 -24.33 -49.28
CA MET A 1 -44.94 -25.48 -49.62
C MET A 1 -43.63 -25.29 -48.85
N ASN A 2 -43.55 -25.77 -47.61
CA ASN A 2 -42.86 -27.01 -47.17
C ASN A 2 -41.32 -26.83 -47.23
N LYS A 3 -40.52 -26.93 -46.16
CA LYS A 3 -40.52 -27.90 -45.05
C LYS A 3 -39.80 -27.38 -43.78
N ALA A 4 -40.14 -28.05 -42.68
CA ALA A 4 -39.65 -27.93 -41.31
C ALA A 4 -38.25 -28.54 -41.04
N PHE A 5 -37.87 -28.56 -39.75
CA PHE A 5 -36.75 -29.22 -39.02
C PHE A 5 -35.59 -28.26 -38.64
N LYS A 6 -35.07 -28.19 -37.41
CA LYS A 6 -35.05 -29.12 -36.26
C LYS A 6 -34.60 -28.37 -34.99
N SER A 7 -35.13 -28.79 -33.84
CA SER A 7 -34.70 -28.46 -32.49
C SER A 7 -33.20 -28.72 -32.23
N GLY A 8 -32.53 -27.84 -31.50
CA GLY A 8 -31.17 -28.04 -30.99
C GLY A 8 -31.03 -27.44 -29.59
N THR A 9 -31.20 -28.27 -28.58
CA THR A 9 -30.93 -28.00 -27.16
C THR A 9 -29.46 -27.59 -26.98
N ALA A 10 -29.20 -26.40 -26.44
CA ALA A 10 -27.90 -26.06 -25.85
C ALA A 10 -28.14 -25.28 -24.56
N VAL A 11 -28.34 -26.04 -23.49
CA VAL A 11 -28.02 -25.62 -22.12
C VAL A 11 -26.51 -25.32 -22.07
N THR A 12 -26.09 -24.43 -21.17
CA THR A 12 -24.70 -24.07 -20.80
C THR A 12 -24.14 -22.91 -21.64
N ALA A 13 -23.84 -21.72 -21.11
CA ALA A 13 -23.13 -21.44 -19.88
C ALA A 13 -23.69 -20.20 -19.16
N VAL A 14 -24.00 -20.38 -17.87
CA VAL A 14 -24.15 -19.26 -16.95
C VAL A 14 -22.80 -18.56 -16.86
N LEU A 15 -22.76 -17.30 -17.29
CA LEU A 15 -21.62 -16.40 -17.23
C LEU A 15 -21.35 -16.00 -15.77
N LEU A 16 -20.82 -16.92 -14.95
CA LEU A 16 -20.24 -16.58 -13.65
C LEU A 16 -18.82 -16.03 -13.88
N ALA A 17 -18.77 -14.79 -14.39
CA ALA A 17 -17.57 -13.98 -14.32
C ALA A 17 -17.26 -13.71 -12.84
N LEU A 18 -16.40 -14.53 -12.26
CA LEU A 18 -15.81 -14.32 -10.94
C LEU A 18 -14.83 -13.14 -11.06
N THR A 19 -15.36 -11.92 -11.16
CA THR A 19 -14.55 -10.70 -11.08
C THR A 19 -13.97 -10.66 -9.68
N THR A 20 -12.69 -11.01 -9.55
CA THR A 20 -11.90 -10.74 -8.36
C THR A 20 -11.87 -9.22 -8.21
N LEU A 21 -12.76 -8.67 -7.37
CA LEU A 21 -12.68 -7.27 -6.98
C LEU A 21 -11.33 -7.10 -6.26
N SER A 22 -10.31 -6.64 -6.98
CA SER A 22 -9.09 -6.18 -6.34
C SER A 22 -9.47 -4.94 -5.56
N THR A 23 -9.63 -5.06 -4.24
CA THR A 23 -9.85 -3.88 -3.41
C THR A 23 -8.59 -3.02 -3.51
N PRO A 24 -8.71 -1.75 -3.94
CA PRO A 24 -7.56 -0.86 -3.92
C PRO A 24 -7.07 -0.77 -2.48
N ALA A 25 -5.75 -0.74 -2.28
CA ALA A 25 -5.16 -0.52 -0.97
C ALA A 25 -5.58 0.88 -0.47
N MET A 26 -6.68 0.93 0.30
CA MET A 26 -7.25 2.19 0.78
C MET A 26 -6.23 2.97 1.61
N ALA A 27 -6.32 4.30 1.53
CA ALA A 27 -5.51 5.15 2.36
C ALA A 27 -5.73 4.79 3.84
N ARG A 28 -4.65 4.60 4.60
CA ARG A 28 -4.72 4.17 5.99
C ARG A 28 -3.69 4.88 6.85
N ASP A 29 -4.19 5.63 7.81
CA ASP A 29 -3.40 6.20 8.88
C ASP A 29 -3.39 5.27 10.09
N ARG A 30 -2.23 5.14 10.73
CA ARG A 30 -2.05 4.38 11.97
C ARG A 30 -1.12 5.15 12.88
N SER A 31 -1.49 5.24 14.14
CA SER A 31 -0.62 5.66 15.22
C SER A 31 -0.41 4.50 16.19
N SER A 32 0.81 4.35 16.69
CA SER A 32 1.16 3.37 17.72
C SER A 32 2.18 3.98 18.67
N SER A 33 2.03 3.75 19.96
CA SER A 33 2.98 4.17 20.98
C SER A 33 3.45 2.98 21.80
N PHE A 34 4.66 3.06 22.32
CA PHE A 34 5.23 2.08 23.23
C PHE A 34 5.95 2.80 24.37
N THR A 35 5.63 2.44 25.61
CA THR A 35 6.29 2.95 26.82
C THR A 35 7.11 1.86 27.46
N GLY A 36 8.43 2.08 27.56
CA GLY A 36 9.35 1.11 28.14
C GLY A 36 9.34 1.11 29.68
N PRO A 37 10.04 0.15 30.33
CA PRO A 37 10.10 0.03 31.79
C PRO A 37 10.64 1.27 32.52
N LYS A 38 11.41 2.12 31.83
CA LYS A 38 11.91 3.41 32.37
C LYS A 38 10.92 4.57 32.20
N GLY A 39 9.67 4.30 31.84
CA GLY A 39 8.62 5.30 31.63
C GLY A 39 8.77 6.15 30.35
N GLN A 40 9.75 5.84 29.51
CA GLN A 40 10.01 6.57 28.27
C GLN A 40 9.13 6.06 27.12
N THR A 41 8.47 6.97 26.41
CA THR A 41 7.52 6.65 25.33
C THR A 41 8.09 6.97 23.96
N VAL A 42 7.92 6.04 23.02
CA VAL A 42 8.19 6.23 21.59
C VAL A 42 6.86 6.16 20.85
N THR A 43 6.63 7.09 19.93
CA THR A 43 5.41 7.10 19.09
C THR A 43 5.79 6.97 17.63
N ARG A 44 5.01 6.18 16.88
CA ARG A 44 5.14 6.03 15.43
C ARG A 44 3.80 6.32 14.77
N ASN A 45 3.84 7.22 13.80
CA ASN A 45 2.73 7.53 12.90
C ASN A 45 3.07 7.03 11.51
N VAL A 46 2.11 6.43 10.82
CA VAL A 46 2.25 5.94 9.46
C VAL A 46 1.00 6.29 8.67
N SER A 47 1.19 6.96 7.54
CA SER A 47 0.19 7.14 6.50
C SER A 47 0.57 6.29 5.30
N ARG A 48 -0.40 5.59 4.72
CA ARG A 48 -0.25 4.85 3.47
C ARG A 48 -1.34 5.27 2.51
N SER A 49 -1.02 5.47 1.25
CA SER A 49 -1.99 5.80 0.20
C SER A 49 -1.45 5.28 -1.13
N HIS A 50 -2.25 4.51 -1.87
CA HIS A 50 -1.90 4.05 -3.23
C HIS A 50 -0.51 3.38 -3.38
N GLY A 51 0.00 2.76 -2.31
CA GLY A 51 1.34 2.14 -2.29
C GLY A 51 2.44 3.05 -1.75
N ASP A 52 2.22 4.35 -1.66
CA ASP A 52 3.13 5.29 -1.01
C ASP A 52 3.02 5.17 0.51
N VAL A 53 4.13 5.47 1.19
CA VAL A 53 4.22 5.36 2.66
C VAL A 53 4.97 6.56 3.21
N SER A 54 4.30 7.32 4.07
CA SER A 54 4.94 8.31 4.94
C SER A 54 4.91 7.80 6.37
N SER A 55 6.03 7.90 7.09
CA SER A 55 6.06 7.56 8.51
C SER A 55 6.98 8.45 9.31
N THR A 56 6.59 8.74 10.54
CA THR A 56 7.40 9.49 11.49
C THR A 56 7.48 8.71 12.80
N THR A 57 8.68 8.55 13.33
CA THR A 57 8.93 7.99 14.66
C THR A 57 9.51 9.10 15.53
N THR A 58 8.87 9.37 16.66
CA THR A 58 9.31 10.38 17.64
C THR A 58 9.74 9.68 18.92
N GLY A 59 10.96 9.97 19.36
CA GLY A 59 11.52 9.46 20.60
C GLY A 59 11.05 10.23 21.84
N PRO A 60 11.41 9.75 23.04
CA PRO A 60 10.99 10.34 24.31
C PRO A 60 11.50 11.77 24.53
N ASN A 61 12.59 12.14 23.86
CA ASN A 61 13.17 13.49 23.86
C ASN A 61 12.55 14.42 22.80
N GLY A 62 11.45 14.02 22.16
CA GLY A 62 10.76 14.80 21.13
C GLY A 62 11.49 14.87 19.78
N LYS A 63 12.64 14.20 19.63
CA LYS A 63 13.36 14.13 18.36
C LYS A 63 12.73 13.08 17.45
N SER A 64 12.59 13.42 16.17
CA SER A 64 11.87 12.59 15.20
C SER A 64 12.74 12.18 14.02
N THR A 65 12.48 10.98 13.51
CA THR A 65 12.96 10.52 12.20
C THR A 65 11.74 10.33 11.31
N SER A 66 11.76 10.85 10.09
CA SER A 66 10.70 10.61 9.10
C SER A 66 11.23 9.82 7.91
N ARG A 67 10.34 9.06 7.27
CA ARG A 67 10.62 8.35 6.03
C ARG A 67 9.44 8.49 5.09
N VAL A 68 9.71 8.95 3.87
CA VAL A 68 8.75 8.98 2.76
C VAL A 68 9.20 7.94 1.73
N VAL A 69 8.25 7.20 1.19
CA VAL A 69 8.45 6.21 0.15
C VAL A 69 7.42 6.42 -0.92
N ASP A 70 7.90 6.75 -2.11
CA ASP A 70 7.08 6.93 -3.30
C ASP A 70 7.31 5.73 -4.21
N ARG A 71 6.23 5.06 -4.60
CA ARG A 71 6.24 3.87 -5.44
C ARG A 71 5.57 4.18 -6.76
N SER A 72 6.29 3.87 -7.83
CA SER A 72 5.76 3.96 -9.18
C SER A 72 5.96 2.64 -9.91
N PRO A 73 5.35 2.47 -11.10
CA PRO A 73 5.64 1.34 -11.98
C PRO A 73 7.13 1.23 -12.32
N GLU A 74 7.82 2.36 -12.49
CA GLU A 74 9.22 2.42 -12.90
C GLU A 74 10.20 2.08 -11.77
N GLY A 75 9.79 2.22 -10.50
CA GLY A 75 10.70 2.06 -9.39
C GLY A 75 10.15 2.41 -8.01
N THR A 76 11.07 2.68 -7.09
CA THR A 76 10.76 3.15 -5.75
C THR A 76 11.82 4.13 -5.30
N GLN A 77 11.36 5.28 -4.83
CA GLN A 77 12.15 6.27 -4.14
C GLN A 77 11.88 6.18 -2.64
N ALA A 78 12.92 6.27 -1.81
CA ALA A 78 12.76 6.42 -0.38
C ALA A 78 13.70 7.48 0.17
N VAL A 79 13.13 8.41 0.92
CA VAL A 79 13.84 9.50 1.59
C VAL A 79 13.69 9.29 3.09
N LEU A 80 14.81 9.21 3.81
CA LEU A 80 14.86 9.11 5.26
C LEU A 80 15.51 10.38 5.81
N THR A 81 14.79 11.13 6.64
CA THR A 81 15.30 12.34 7.29
C THR A 81 15.43 12.11 8.78
N GLY A 82 16.64 12.26 9.30
CA GLY A 82 16.97 12.10 10.71
C GLY A 82 16.60 13.32 11.57
N PRO A 83 16.72 13.21 12.89
CA PRO A 83 16.33 14.24 13.85
C PRO A 83 17.13 15.55 13.79
N ASN A 84 18.24 15.54 13.05
CA ASN A 84 19.10 16.70 12.81
C ASN A 84 18.93 17.25 11.39
N GLY A 85 17.90 16.84 10.64
CA GLY A 85 17.64 17.27 9.26
C GLY A 85 18.48 16.57 8.19
N GLN A 86 19.49 15.79 8.57
CA GLN A 86 20.29 14.99 7.63
C GLN A 86 19.42 13.96 6.91
N THR A 87 19.64 13.81 5.60
CA THR A 87 18.78 13.00 4.74
C THR A 87 19.57 11.94 3.98
N ILE A 88 19.01 10.74 3.88
CA ILE A 88 19.51 9.62 3.07
C ILE A 88 18.45 9.27 2.04
N VAL A 89 18.87 9.16 0.77
CA VAL A 89 18.00 8.83 -0.35
C VAL A 89 18.38 7.47 -0.93
N ARG A 90 17.39 6.62 -1.16
CA ARG A 90 17.54 5.36 -1.89
C ARG A 90 16.60 5.34 -3.10
N GLN A 91 17.16 5.06 -4.27
CA GLN A 91 16.41 4.83 -5.50
C GLN A 91 16.59 3.39 -5.95
N THR A 92 15.52 2.77 -6.43
CA THR A 92 15.58 1.47 -7.10
C THR A 92 14.69 1.52 -8.33
N THR A 93 15.21 1.09 -9.48
CA THR A 93 14.42 0.92 -10.71
C THR A 93 13.92 -0.51 -10.82
N ARG A 94 12.75 -0.72 -11.44
CA ARG A 94 12.32 -2.06 -11.84
C ARG A 94 12.95 -2.40 -13.18
N GLN A 95 13.59 -3.57 -13.26
CA GLN A 95 13.95 -4.13 -14.56
C GLN A 95 12.73 -4.86 -15.14
N PRO A 96 12.57 -4.87 -16.47
CA PRO A 96 11.49 -5.55 -17.16
C PRO A 96 11.47 -7.06 -16.91
#